data_AF-A0A937WM27-F1
#
_entry.id   AF-A0A937WM27-F1
#
_cell.length_a   1.000
_cell.length_b   1.000
_cell.length_c   1.000
_cell.angle_alpha   90.00
_cell.angle_beta   90.00
_cell.angle_gamma   90.00
#
_symmetry.space_group_name_H-M   'P 1'
#
loop_
_entity.id
_entity.type
_entity.pdbx_description
1 polymer ?
#
loop_
_entity_poly.entity_id
_entity_poly.type
_entity_poly.pdbx_seq_one_letter_code
_entity_poly.pdbx_strand_id
1 'polypeptide(L)'
;MADGLLRNGIHDIYRSQDGALWVGLSSGVSRYDGQEFVNFSFEDGLNGYVNAIHQEPDGVMWFGMQQCGVSRYDGKTFVNFVEADGLARWRVLAIQRDADGAI
;
A
#
# COMPACT_ATOMS: atom_id res chain seq x y z
N MET A 1 21.94 -22.20 4.93
CA MET A 1 21.00 -21.73 3.90
C MET A 1 19.62 -21.84 4.51
N ALA A 2 19.09 -20.72 4.99
CA ALA A 2 17.70 -20.65 5.45
C ALA A 2 16.92 -20.06 4.28
N ASP A 3 15.94 -20.80 3.77
CA ASP A 3 15.06 -20.34 2.70
C ASP A 3 14.38 -19.05 3.15
N GLY A 4 14.83 -17.93 2.60
CA GLY A 4 14.68 -16.56 3.12
C GLY A 4 13.27 -15.97 3.10
N LEU A 5 12.23 -16.81 3.03
CA LEU A 5 10.84 -16.41 3.21
C LEU A 5 10.41 -16.74 4.64
N LEU A 6 10.95 -15.95 5.58
CA LEU A 6 10.40 -15.88 6.94
C LEU A 6 9.02 -15.21 6.86
N ARG A 7 7.96 -16.03 6.83
CA ARG A 7 6.69 -15.82 7.55
C ARG A 7 6.08 -14.41 7.57
N ASN A 8 6.23 -13.63 6.49
CA ASN A 8 5.57 -12.34 6.31
C ASN A 8 4.69 -12.48 5.09
N GLY A 9 3.39 -12.66 5.32
CA GLY A 9 2.41 -12.90 4.25
C GLY A 9 2.51 -11.80 3.21
N ILE A 10 2.93 -12.14 2.00
CA ILE A 10 2.77 -11.26 0.86
C ILE A 10 1.27 -11.23 0.59
N HIS A 11 0.66 -10.07 0.81
CA HIS A 11 -0.79 -9.91 0.66
C HIS A 11 -1.17 -9.40 -0.73
N ASP A 12 -0.29 -8.62 -1.36
CA ASP A 12 -0.51 -8.09 -2.70
C ASP A 12 0.82 -7.73 -3.40
N ILE A 13 0.83 -7.77 -4.72
CA ILE A 13 1.93 -7.27 -5.56
C ILE A 13 1.32 -6.43 -6.67
N TYR A 14 1.74 -5.18 -6.77
CA TYR A 14 1.28 -4.23 -7.77
C TYR A 14 2.45 -3.68 -8.58
N ARG A 15 2.31 -3.67 -9.91
CA ARG A 15 3.28 -3.01 -10.79
C ARG A 15 2.80 -1.61 -11.12
N SER A 16 3.55 -0.59 -10.68
CA SER A 16 3.25 0.81 -11.00
C SER A 16 3.59 1.16 -12.45
N GLN A 17 3.05 2.28 -12.91
CA GLN A 17 3.18 2.79 -14.27
C GLN A 17 4.63 3.11 -14.65
N ASP A 18 5.47 3.46 -13.68
CA ASP A 18 6.91 3.66 -13.83
C ASP A 18 7.69 2.33 -13.96
N GLY A 19 7.00 1.19 -13.86
CA GLY A 19 7.57 -0.15 -13.96
C GLY A 19 8.04 -0.73 -12.63
N ALA A 20 8.01 0.03 -11.53
CA ALA A 20 8.39 -0.47 -10.22
C ALA A 20 7.37 -1.49 -9.67
N LEU A 21 7.83 -2.37 -8.80
CA LEU A 21 7.00 -3.33 -8.08
C LEU A 21 6.76 -2.84 -6.66
N TRP A 22 5.52 -2.84 -6.24
CA TRP A 22 5.09 -2.60 -4.88
C TRP A 22 4.61 -3.90 -4.26
N VAL A 23 5.14 -4.26 -3.10
CA VAL A 23 4.84 -5.51 -2.41
C VAL A 23 4.25 -5.18 -1.05
N GLY A 24 3.00 -5.58 -0.83
CA GLY A 24 2.28 -5.41 0.42
C GLY A 24 2.69 -6.49 1.42
N LEU A 25 3.17 -6.06 2.59
CA LEU A 25 3.69 -6.91 3.64
C LEU A 25 2.90 -6.71 4.94
N SER A 26 2.92 -7.73 5.79
CA SER A 26 2.44 -7.62 7.18
C SER A 26 3.29 -6.67 8.05
N SER A 27 4.24 -5.93 7.51
CA SER A 27 5.03 -4.93 8.24
C SER A 27 5.13 -3.59 7.51
N GLY A 28 4.41 -3.43 6.39
CA GLY A 28 4.43 -2.22 5.58
C GLY A 28 4.40 -2.52 4.08
N VAL A 29 5.12 -1.73 3.29
CA VAL A 29 5.22 -1.92 1.84
C VAL A 29 6.67 -1.79 1.37
N SER A 30 7.06 -2.63 0.42
CA SER A 30 8.36 -2.54 -0.26
C SER A 30 8.17 -2.10 -1.71
N ARG A 31 8.94 -1.10 -2.16
CA ARG A 31 9.05 -0.70 -3.57
C ARG A 31 10.36 -1.21 -4.14
N TYR A 32 10.31 -1.85 -5.31
CA TYR A 32 11.47 -2.30 -6.07
C TYR A 32 11.48 -1.66 -7.44
N ASP A 33 12.53 -0.93 -7.79
CA ASP A 33 12.65 -0.22 -9.07
C ASP A 33 13.39 -1.03 -10.16
N GLY A 34 13.77 -2.27 -9.86
CA GLY A 34 14.63 -3.09 -10.74
C GLY A 34 16.10 -3.10 -10.34
N GLN A 35 16.51 -2.26 -9.38
CA GLN A 35 17.86 -2.21 -8.84
C GLN A 35 17.86 -2.35 -7.32
N GLU A 36 17.02 -1.59 -6.62
CA GLU A 36 17.00 -1.53 -5.17
C GLU A 36 15.60 -1.64 -4.56
N PHE A 37 15.54 -2.14 -3.33
CA PHE A 37 14.34 -2.16 -2.52
C PHE A 37 14.34 -0.99 -1.54
N VAL A 38 13.26 -0.22 -1.53
CA VAL A 38 12.96 0.80 -0.52
C VAL A 38 11.75 0.32 0.29
N ASN A 39 11.88 0.30 1.62
CA ASN A 39 10.84 -0.17 2.52
C ASN A 39 10.19 1.01 3.24
N PHE A 40 8.87 0.97 3.36
CA PHE A 40 8.09 1.95 4.12
C PHE A 40 7.32 1.24 5.22
N SER A 41 7.41 1.78 6.43
CA SER A 41 6.89 1.22 7.67
C SER A 41 6.09 2.26 8.47
N PHE A 42 5.68 1.89 9.68
CA PHE A 42 5.06 2.82 10.63
C PHE A 42 5.93 4.04 10.94
N GLU A 43 7.25 3.87 10.98
CA GLU A 43 8.18 4.98 11.23
C GLU A 43 8.19 6.00 10.08
N ASP A 44 7.82 5.57 8.87
CA ASP A 44 7.73 6.40 7.67
C ASP A 44 6.33 7.02 7.47
N GLY A 45 5.40 6.74 8.39
CA GLY A 45 4.02 7.25 8.36
C GLY A 45 2.97 6.30 7.80
N LEU A 46 3.34 5.06 7.43
CA LEU A 46 2.39 4.04 6.96
C LEU A 46 1.72 3.32 8.14
N ASN A 47 0.39 3.38 8.23
CA ASN A 47 -0.31 2.94 9.44
C ASN A 47 -0.81 1.48 9.43
N GLY A 48 0.03 0.51 9.04
CA GLY A 48 -0.22 -0.92 9.31
C GLY A 48 -0.08 -1.88 8.12
N TYR A 49 -0.79 -3.00 8.20
CA TYR A 49 -0.68 -4.13 7.26
C TYR A 49 -1.36 -3.81 5.93
N VAL A 50 -0.57 -3.80 4.85
CA VAL A 50 -1.05 -3.48 3.51
C VAL A 50 -1.63 -4.73 2.84
N ASN A 51 -2.91 -4.68 2.50
CA ASN A 51 -3.63 -5.75 1.82
C ASN A 51 -3.93 -5.46 0.35
N ALA A 52 -3.96 -4.19 -0.02
CA ALA A 52 -4.34 -3.76 -1.36
C ALA A 52 -3.49 -2.58 -1.77
N ILE A 53 -3.04 -2.59 -3.01
CA ILE A 53 -2.23 -1.51 -3.57
C ILE A 53 -2.87 -1.04 -4.87
N HIS A 54 -3.01 0.28 -5.01
CA HIS A 54 -3.50 0.90 -6.24
C HIS A 54 -2.71 2.15 -6.58
N GLN A 55 -2.61 2.47 -7.86
CA GLN A 55 -2.02 3.71 -8.33
C GLN A 55 -3.02 4.48 -9.19
N GLU A 56 -3.18 5.77 -8.90
CA GLU A 56 -3.95 6.70 -9.72
C GLU A 56 -3.18 7.10 -11.00
N PRO A 57 -3.87 7.59 -12.05
CA PRO A 57 -3.22 8.04 -13.28
C PRO A 57 -2.18 9.14 -13.09
N ASP A 58 -2.30 9.95 -12.03
CA ASP A 58 -1.34 11.01 -11.69
C ASP A 58 -0.12 10.52 -10.91
N GLY A 59 -0.06 9.21 -10.61
CA GLY A 59 1.04 8.54 -9.93
C GLY A 59 0.85 8.38 -8.42
N VAL A 60 -0.22 8.93 -7.83
CA VAL A 60 -0.53 8.77 -6.40
C VAL A 60 -0.78 7.31 -6.07
N MET A 61 -0.15 6.83 -5.01
CA MET A 61 -0.32 5.46 -4.53
C MET A 61 -1.31 5.41 -3.37
N TRP A 62 -2.17 4.40 -3.38
CA TRP A 62 -3.11 4.09 -2.30
C TRP A 62 -2.85 2.70 -1.75
N PHE A 63 -2.81 2.61 -0.43
CA PHE A 63 -2.56 1.39 0.31
C PHE A 63 -3.74 1.09 1.24
N GLY A 64 -4.47 0.02 0.92
CA GLY A 64 -5.59 -0.45 1.72
C GLY A 64 -5.08 -1.28 2.89
N MET A 65 -5.48 -0.92 4.10
CA MET A 65 -4.99 -1.57 5.32
C MET A 65 -6.06 -2.48 5.92
N GLN A 66 -5.63 -3.62 6.46
CA GLN A 66 -6.56 -4.62 7.01
C GLN A 66 -7.37 -4.08 8.18
N GLN A 67 -6.84 -3.08 8.90
CA GLN A 67 -7.46 -2.59 10.13
C GLN A 67 -7.40 -1.07 10.35
N CYS A 68 -6.87 -0.30 9.40
CA CYS A 68 -6.53 1.13 9.61
C CYS A 68 -7.00 2.04 8.46
N GLY A 69 -7.99 1.62 7.67
CA GLY A 69 -8.48 2.42 6.54
C GLY A 69 -7.51 2.41 5.35
N VAL A 70 -7.17 3.59 4.81
CA VAL A 70 -6.31 3.74 3.63
C VAL A 70 -5.18 4.73 3.87
N SER A 71 -4.03 4.50 3.24
CA SER A 71 -2.89 5.42 3.24
C SER A 71 -2.64 5.89 1.82
N ARG A 72 -2.55 7.21 1.64
CA ARG A 72 -2.23 7.86 0.37
C ARG A 72 -0.77 8.30 0.39
N TYR A 73 -0.03 7.98 -0.66
CA TYR A 73 1.36 8.37 -0.83
C TYR A 73 1.54 9.15 -2.13
N ASP A 74 2.07 10.37 -2.01
CA ASP A 74 2.28 11.30 -3.13
C ASP A 74 3.69 11.22 -3.75
N GLY A 75 4.48 10.22 -3.36
CA GLY A 75 5.89 10.10 -3.73
C GLY A 75 6.85 10.69 -2.71
N LYS A 76 6.35 11.34 -1.65
CA LYS A 76 7.17 11.93 -0.58
C LYS A 76 6.63 11.66 0.82
N THR A 77 5.31 11.72 1.01
CA THR A 77 4.67 11.65 2.32
C THR A 77 3.44 10.77 2.32
N PHE A 78 3.16 10.15 3.46
CA PHE A 78 1.94 9.38 3.70
C PHE A 78 0.89 10.24 4.40
N VAL A 79 -0.35 10.15 3.94
CA VAL A 79 -1.54 10.66 4.62
C VAL A 79 -2.48 9.49 4.88
N ASN A 80 -2.86 9.28 6.14
CA ASN A 80 -3.73 8.19 6.55
C ASN A 80 -5.16 8.67 6.72
N PHE A 81 -6.12 7.91 6.21
CA PHE A 81 -7.55 8.13 6.37
C PHE A 81 -8.14 6.93 7.12
N VAL A 82 -8.82 7.20 8.24
CA VAL A 82 -9.43 6.18 9.12
C VAL A 82 -10.95 6.32 9.18
N GLU A 83 -11.63 5.42 9.90
CA GLU A 83 -13.10 5.48 10.09
C GLU A 83 -13.57 6.83 10.64
N ALA A 84 -12.78 7.46 11.52
CA ALA A 84 -13.07 8.79 12.06
C ALA A 84 -13.08 9.90 10.99
N ASP A 85 -12.44 9.69 9.84
CA ASP A 85 -12.43 10.62 8.70
C ASP A 85 -13.60 10.37 7.73
N GLY A 86 -14.53 9.47 8.07
CA GLY A 86 -15.73 9.19 7.29
C GLY A 86 -15.67 7.94 6.42
N LEU A 87 -14.64 7.09 6.56
CA LEU A 87 -14.58 5.79 5.90
C LEU A 87 -15.67 4.85 6.41
N ALA A 88 -16.47 4.31 5.49
CA ALA A 88 -17.61 3.46 5.83
C ALA A 88 -17.23 2.14 6.56
N ARG A 89 -15.97 1.70 6.48
CA ARG A 89 -15.42 0.54 7.22
C ARG A 89 -13.88 0.58 7.30
N TRP A 90 -13.33 0.14 8.43
CA TRP A 90 -11.90 0.13 8.76
C TRP A 90 -11.07 -0.97 8.07
N ARG A 91 -11.71 -1.98 7.45
CA ARG A 91 -11.06 -3.10 6.76
C ARG A 91 -11.19 -2.97 5.25
N VAL A 92 -10.07 -2.71 4.58
CA VAL A 92 -9.98 -2.63 3.11
C VAL A 92 -9.38 -3.93 2.58
N LEU A 93 -10.15 -4.63 1.73
CA LEU A 93 -9.76 -5.91 1.12
C LEU A 93 -9.31 -5.78 -0.33
N ALA A 94 -9.75 -4.70 -1.00
CA ALA A 94 -9.37 -4.36 -2.36
C ALA A 94 -9.61 -2.86 -2.54
N ILE A 95 -8.78 -2.22 -3.36
CA ILE A 95 -9.01 -0.85 -3.84
C ILE A 95 -9.35 -0.99 -5.31
N GLN A 96 -10.54 -0.52 -5.69
CA GLN A 96 -10.98 -0.51 -7.08
C GLN A 96 -11.53 0.87 -7.41
N ARG A 97 -11.12 1.38 -8.57
CA ARG A 97 -11.63 2.64 -9.10
C ARG A 97 -13.08 2.43 -9.54
N ASP A 98 -13.96 3.36 -9.18
CA ASP A 98 -15.30 3.40 -9.74
C ASP A 98 -15.28 3.90 -11.21
N ALA A 99 -16.44 3.84 -11.87
CA ALA A 99 -16.57 4.26 -13.27
C ALA A 99 -16.39 5.78 -13.46
N ASP A 100 -16.54 6.57 -12.39
CA ASP A 100 -16.46 8.03 -12.38
C ASP A 100 -15.05 8.53 -12.03
N GLY A 101 -14.15 7.61 -11.66
CA GLY A 101 -12.74 7.85 -11.46
C GLY A 101 -12.33 8.08 -10.01
N ALA A 102 -13.25 7.98 -9.05
CA ALA A 102 -12.97 8.08 -7.63
C ALA A 102 -12.60 6.70 -7.02
N ILE A 103 -11.90 6.75 -5.87
CA ILE A 103 -11.53 5.60 -5.04
C ILE A 103 -12.39 5.60 -3.77
#